data_AF-V6LJV0-F1
#
_entry.id   AF-V6LJV0-F1
#
_cell.length_a   1.000
_cell.length_b   1.000
_cell.length_c   1.000
_cell.angle_alpha   90.00
_cell.angle_beta   90.00
_cell.angle_gamma   90.00
#
_symmetry.space_group_name_H-M   'P 1'
#
loop_
_entity.id
_entity.type
_entity.pdbx_description
1 polymer ?
#
loop_
_entity_poly.entity_id
_entity_poly.type
_entity_poly.pdbx_seq_one_letter_code
_entity_poly.pdbx_strand_id
1 'polypeptide(L)'
;MSILSAEVQRANMYLNNGIDISLSISYPQTSLVPKHEWIQDNSVTDCMLCHSPFTFLIRRHHCRRCGRVMCDKCCPKSLLSGFAGSVDRLCKLCDCIIRLDQQNLSPDQYTINQYFETDFLMQAFDSNDFVLFSEGLRLLQNSMRNFRTRSELLQYSQTLFSKITFFFKQSIQTLQDCQKFQFIDSKIKQMTQTEAKSIIQHIISLCINLSATKNQEFAIFLLKTETVDLMIEVLRINIDLVRQEGALWVLKNLSQTQQGAQQIVNSLFFKESVLCKFSTNIKSIQECACSLLSNILYHIPLKTLDLYSEKNWRQMLEILPSSQPLFQCQIIRYLGCFYINEQLNINFLNNDFLEILISFVKRDVTYDDQAETTALMENYVISSSLKLLGQIIYLQNFDSKLLCNSISAMTGIISRMARQELLSSVYATYILKGLLEQYPQDTYKIINGSKSIKSLFVDTLTKCIDSHYPNDQIRDLSRQIFKILQSMDQKQILSKVKQNFI
;
A
#
# COMPACT_ATOMS: atom_id res chain seq x y z
N MET A 1 -10.62 0.29 -25.83
CA MET A 1 -9.68 -0.29 -24.84
C MET A 1 -9.91 0.34 -23.45
N SER A 2 -11.16 0.49 -22.97
CA SER A 2 -11.42 1.40 -21.82
C SER A 2 -12.78 1.24 -21.11
N ILE A 3 -13.22 0.02 -20.76
CA ILE A 3 -14.42 -0.14 -19.90
C ILE A 3 -14.14 -1.01 -18.67
N LEU A 4 -13.29 -2.05 -18.79
CA LEU A 4 -12.99 -2.97 -17.68
C LEU A 4 -12.07 -2.40 -16.57
N SER A 5 -11.47 -1.22 -16.76
CA SER A 5 -10.61 -0.57 -15.77
C SER A 5 -11.36 0.40 -14.83
N ALA A 6 -12.66 0.60 -15.02
CA ALA A 6 -13.46 1.55 -14.24
C ALA A 6 -14.25 0.91 -13.08
N GLU A 7 -14.31 -0.42 -13.01
CA GLU A 7 -15.16 -1.14 -12.03
C GLU A 7 -14.63 -1.06 -10.60
N VAL A 8 -13.31 -0.93 -10.42
CA VAL A 8 -12.68 -0.90 -9.10
C VAL A 8 -11.74 0.29 -8.96
N GLN A 9 -11.99 1.16 -8.00
CA GLN A 9 -11.14 2.31 -7.67
C GLN A 9 -10.58 2.18 -6.25
N ARG A 10 -9.33 2.60 -6.02
CA ARG A 10 -8.80 2.77 -4.65
C ARG A 10 -9.20 4.14 -4.16
N ALA A 11 -9.87 4.20 -3.01
CA ALA A 11 -10.15 5.44 -2.30
C ALA A 11 -9.35 5.48 -1.02
N ASN A 12 -8.74 6.62 -0.74
CA ASN A 12 -8.21 6.91 0.59
C ASN A 12 -9.37 7.42 1.43
N MET A 13 -9.70 6.70 2.50
CA MET A 13 -10.70 7.15 3.47
C MET A 13 -10.00 7.54 4.76
N TYR A 14 -10.25 8.78 5.20
CA TYR A 14 -9.94 9.22 6.54
C TYR A 14 -10.98 8.63 7.49
N LEU A 15 -10.57 7.69 8.35
CA LEU A 15 -11.42 7.32 9.47
C LEU A 15 -11.45 8.47 10.49
N ASN A 16 -12.56 8.62 11.22
CA ASN A 16 -12.74 9.62 12.29
C ASN A 16 -11.64 9.63 13.38
N ASN A 17 -10.73 8.65 13.38
CA ASN A 17 -9.58 8.56 14.28
C ASN A 17 -8.26 9.01 13.64
N GLY A 18 -8.29 9.71 12.49
CA GLY A 18 -7.11 10.28 11.83
C GLY A 18 -6.20 9.25 11.14
N ILE A 19 -6.76 8.14 10.65
CA ILE A 19 -5.99 7.07 9.98
C ILE A 19 -6.41 7.00 8.52
N ASP A 20 -5.45 7.11 7.62
CA ASP A 20 -5.62 6.82 6.21
C ASP A 20 -5.68 5.31 5.99
N ILE A 21 -6.81 4.81 5.50
CA ILE A 21 -6.90 3.46 4.95
C ILE A 21 -7.14 3.56 3.45
N SER A 22 -6.24 2.97 2.67
CA SER A 22 -6.47 2.76 1.24
C SER A 22 -7.39 1.54 1.08
N LEU A 23 -8.64 1.79 0.68
CA LEU A 23 -9.66 0.78 0.50
C LEU A 23 -9.98 0.62 -0.98
N SER A 24 -10.16 -0.62 -1.41
CA SER A 24 -10.65 -0.92 -2.75
C SER A 24 -12.18 -0.82 -2.79
N ILE A 25 -12.71 0.02 -3.68
CA ILE A 25 -14.14 0.22 -3.95
C ILE A 25 -14.49 -0.43 -5.28
N SER A 26 -15.49 -1.29 -5.30
CA SER A 26 -16.03 -1.83 -6.55
C SER A 26 -17.41 -1.23 -6.83
N TYR A 27 -17.55 -0.45 -7.90
CA TYR A 27 -18.82 0.13 -8.31
C TYR A 27 -19.66 -0.89 -9.06
N PRO A 28 -20.99 -0.88 -8.87
CA PRO A 28 -21.85 -1.76 -9.61
C PRO A 28 -21.94 -1.36 -11.08
N GLN A 29 -21.96 -2.35 -11.99
CA GLN A 29 -22.34 -2.08 -13.38
C GLN A 29 -23.76 -1.50 -13.41
N THR A 30 -23.90 -0.27 -13.90
CA THR A 30 -25.17 0.46 -13.99
C THR A 30 -25.89 0.25 -15.31
N SER A 31 -25.38 -0.59 -16.21
CA SER A 31 -25.99 -0.92 -17.51
C SER A 31 -26.66 -2.29 -17.50
N LEU A 32 -27.72 -2.44 -18.29
CA LEU A 32 -28.36 -3.74 -18.54
C LEU A 32 -27.48 -4.57 -19.47
N VAL A 33 -27.29 -5.85 -19.15
CA VAL A 33 -26.68 -6.81 -20.06
C VAL A 33 -27.59 -7.02 -21.28
N PRO A 34 -27.08 -6.87 -22.52
CA PRO A 34 -27.85 -7.10 -23.74
C PRO A 34 -28.49 -8.51 -23.77
N LYS A 35 -29.70 -8.64 -24.32
CA LYS A 35 -30.43 -9.93 -24.37
C LYS A 35 -29.66 -11.08 -25.03
N HIS A 36 -28.78 -10.78 -25.98
CA HIS A 36 -27.99 -11.79 -26.68
C HIS A 36 -26.86 -12.40 -25.81
N GLU A 37 -26.54 -11.75 -24.69
CA GLU A 37 -25.59 -12.24 -23.68
C GLU A 37 -26.30 -12.96 -22.51
N TRP A 38 -27.63 -13.06 -22.54
CA TRP A 38 -28.36 -13.76 -21.48
C TRP A 38 -28.13 -15.26 -21.53
N ILE A 39 -28.13 -15.88 -20.36
CA ILE A 39 -27.97 -17.33 -20.22
C ILE A 39 -29.21 -18.01 -20.82
N GLN A 40 -28.97 -18.98 -21.71
CA GLN A 40 -30.04 -19.71 -22.37
C GLN A 40 -30.80 -20.56 -21.34
N ASP A 41 -32.13 -20.56 -21.40
CA ASP A 41 -32.96 -21.31 -20.45
C ASP A 41 -32.62 -22.80 -20.40
N ASN A 42 -32.28 -23.37 -21.56
CA ASN A 42 -31.99 -24.79 -21.73
C ASN A 42 -30.62 -25.20 -21.16
N SER A 43 -29.72 -24.25 -20.89
CA SER A 43 -28.42 -24.55 -20.27
C SER A 43 -28.47 -24.57 -18.74
N VAL A 44 -29.66 -24.41 -18.15
CA VAL A 44 -29.84 -24.27 -16.69
C VAL A 44 -30.95 -25.20 -16.20
N THR A 45 -30.61 -26.16 -15.34
CA THR A 45 -31.54 -27.14 -14.74
C THR A 45 -32.11 -26.68 -13.40
N ASP A 46 -31.40 -25.82 -12.69
CA ASP A 46 -31.72 -25.39 -11.33
C ASP A 46 -31.57 -23.87 -11.20
N CYS A 47 -32.30 -23.26 -10.27
CA CYS A 47 -32.15 -21.85 -9.96
C CYS A 47 -30.68 -21.53 -9.68
N MET A 48 -30.10 -20.57 -10.42
CA MET A 48 -28.68 -20.22 -10.29
C MET A 48 -28.33 -19.53 -8.96
N LEU A 49 -29.30 -19.34 -8.06
CA LEU A 49 -29.13 -18.70 -6.76
C LEU A 49 -29.46 -19.64 -5.59
N CYS A 50 -30.66 -20.19 -5.54
CA CYS A 50 -31.08 -21.07 -4.44
C CYS A 50 -30.95 -22.57 -4.76
N HIS A 51 -30.43 -22.92 -5.94
CA HIS A 51 -30.26 -24.30 -6.43
C HIS A 51 -31.53 -25.16 -6.44
N SER A 52 -32.71 -24.55 -6.33
CA SER A 52 -33.98 -25.29 -6.45
C SER A 52 -34.16 -25.73 -7.91
N PRO A 53 -34.47 -27.01 -8.18
CA PRO A 53 -34.65 -27.51 -9.53
C PRO A 53 -35.82 -26.83 -10.22
N PHE A 54 -35.63 -26.47 -11.47
CA PHE A 54 -36.72 -25.94 -12.28
C PHE A 54 -37.68 -27.08 -12.63
N THR A 55 -38.96 -26.83 -12.43
CA THR A 55 -40.06 -27.78 -12.67
C THR A 55 -41.18 -27.07 -13.40
N PHE A 56 -42.28 -27.77 -13.69
CA PHE A 56 -43.48 -27.13 -14.24
C PHE A 56 -44.04 -26.01 -13.34
N LEU A 57 -43.86 -26.13 -12.01
CA LEU A 57 -44.31 -25.17 -11.01
C LEU A 57 -43.25 -24.11 -10.70
N ILE A 58 -41.96 -24.48 -10.70
CA ILE A 58 -40.84 -23.56 -10.48
C ILE A 58 -40.29 -23.14 -11.84
N ARG A 59 -40.76 -22.00 -12.34
CA ARG A 59 -40.41 -21.50 -13.69
C ARG A 59 -39.11 -20.69 -13.70
N ARG A 60 -38.48 -20.65 -14.88
CA ARG A 60 -37.27 -19.87 -15.18
C ARG A 60 -37.60 -18.39 -15.39
N HIS A 61 -36.77 -17.51 -14.83
CA HIS A 61 -36.86 -16.06 -15.00
C HIS A 61 -35.47 -15.44 -15.14
N HIS A 62 -35.23 -14.61 -16.16
CA HIS A 62 -33.96 -13.86 -16.20
C HIS A 62 -33.99 -12.56 -15.40
N CYS A 63 -32.91 -12.29 -14.68
CA CYS A 63 -32.61 -10.94 -14.21
C CYS A 63 -32.21 -10.06 -15.40
N ARG A 64 -32.86 -8.91 -15.57
CA ARG A 64 -32.64 -8.03 -16.73
C ARG A 64 -31.32 -7.25 -16.65
N ARG A 65 -30.81 -7.03 -15.44
CA ARG A 65 -29.49 -6.42 -15.23
C ARG A 65 -28.35 -7.37 -15.57
N CYS A 66 -28.41 -8.63 -15.13
CA CYS A 66 -27.27 -9.55 -15.23
C CYS A 66 -27.48 -10.78 -16.13
N GLY A 67 -28.65 -10.92 -16.78
CA GLY A 67 -28.95 -11.99 -17.75
C GLY A 67 -29.09 -13.42 -17.18
N ARG A 68 -28.98 -13.63 -15.86
CA ARG A 68 -29.02 -14.97 -15.22
C ARG A 68 -30.44 -15.53 -15.04
N VAL A 69 -30.57 -16.85 -15.03
CA VAL A 69 -31.84 -17.59 -14.87
C VAL A 69 -32.09 -18.02 -13.41
N MET A 70 -33.21 -17.60 -12.85
CA MET A 70 -33.56 -17.77 -11.43
C MET A 70 -35.03 -18.19 -11.26
N CYS A 71 -35.40 -18.69 -10.08
CA CYS A 71 -36.80 -18.86 -9.69
C CYS A 71 -37.45 -17.52 -9.32
N ASP A 72 -38.78 -17.52 -9.21
CA ASP A 72 -39.60 -16.34 -8.90
C ASP A 72 -39.26 -15.73 -7.54
N LYS A 73 -38.98 -16.58 -6.54
CA LYS A 73 -38.51 -16.15 -5.21
C LYS A 73 -37.16 -15.44 -5.25
N CYS A 74 -36.28 -15.86 -6.15
CA CYS A 74 -34.92 -15.30 -6.29
C CYS A 74 -34.86 -14.09 -7.23
N CYS A 75 -35.85 -13.95 -8.13
CA CYS A 75 -35.95 -12.87 -9.11
C CYS A 75 -37.37 -12.28 -9.17
N PRO A 76 -37.77 -11.57 -8.10
CA PRO A 76 -39.07 -10.89 -8.07
C PRO A 76 -39.12 -9.75 -9.09
N LYS A 77 -40.34 -9.29 -9.39
CA LYS A 77 -40.53 -8.02 -10.12
C LYS A 77 -40.06 -6.88 -9.23
N SER A 78 -39.24 -5.99 -9.77
CA SER A 78 -38.74 -4.80 -9.08
C SER A 78 -39.28 -3.54 -9.75
N LEU A 79 -39.74 -2.61 -8.93
CA LEU A 79 -40.19 -1.28 -9.35
C LEU A 79 -39.03 -0.29 -9.50
N LEU A 80 -37.81 -0.68 -9.09
CA LEU A 80 -36.65 0.20 -9.02
C LEU A 80 -35.69 0.06 -10.21
N SER A 81 -36.13 -0.59 -11.30
CA SER A 81 -35.39 -0.59 -12.56
C SER A 81 -35.16 0.85 -12.99
N GLY A 82 -33.98 1.40 -12.72
CA GLY A 82 -33.57 2.78 -13.06
C GLY A 82 -33.50 3.06 -14.57
N PHE A 83 -34.12 2.20 -15.38
CA PHE A 83 -34.18 2.28 -16.83
C PHE A 83 -35.64 2.56 -17.22
N ALA A 84 -35.93 3.83 -17.48
CA ALA A 84 -37.16 4.27 -18.18
C ALA A 84 -38.51 3.81 -17.60
N GLY A 85 -38.64 3.65 -16.27
CA GLY A 85 -39.95 3.52 -15.60
C GLY A 85 -40.72 2.21 -15.86
N SER A 86 -40.09 1.18 -16.43
CA SER A 86 -40.71 -0.14 -16.62
C SER A 86 -40.50 -1.08 -15.43
N VAL A 87 -41.53 -1.85 -15.07
CA VAL A 87 -41.43 -2.92 -14.06
C VAL A 87 -40.62 -4.08 -14.65
N ASP A 88 -39.36 -4.21 -14.25
CA ASP A 88 -38.47 -5.29 -14.70
C ASP A 88 -38.20 -6.32 -13.60
N ARG A 89 -37.74 -7.51 -13.98
CA ARG A 89 -37.29 -8.52 -13.03
C ARG A 89 -35.81 -8.35 -12.73
N LEU A 90 -35.50 -8.23 -11.44
CA LEU A 90 -34.14 -8.20 -10.93
C LEU A 90 -33.97 -9.33 -9.93
N CYS A 91 -32.82 -10.01 -9.94
CA CYS A 91 -32.49 -10.91 -8.84
C CYS A 91 -32.28 -10.10 -7.57
N LYS A 92 -32.53 -10.71 -6.40
CA LYS A 92 -32.36 -10.05 -5.08
C LYS A 92 -31.01 -9.31 -4.95
N LEU A 93 -29.95 -9.90 -5.51
CA LEU A 93 -28.62 -9.29 -5.58
C LEU A 93 -28.59 -8.00 -6.42
N CYS A 94 -29.08 -8.03 -7.66
CA CYS A 94 -29.12 -6.85 -8.52
C CYS A 94 -30.06 -5.76 -8.00
N ASP A 95 -31.17 -6.14 -7.36
CA ASP A 95 -32.09 -5.21 -6.72
C ASP A 95 -31.43 -4.50 -5.53
N CYS A 96 -30.74 -5.25 -4.65
CA CYS A 96 -29.95 -4.69 -3.54
C CYS A 96 -28.91 -3.68 -4.06
N ILE A 97 -28.19 -4.04 -5.11
CA ILE A 97 -27.16 -3.21 -5.71
C ILE A 97 -27.73 -1.87 -6.23
N ILE A 98 -28.86 -1.91 -6.93
CA ILE A 98 -29.51 -0.70 -7.45
C ILE A 98 -30.04 0.18 -6.31
N ARG A 99 -30.61 -0.40 -5.26
CA ARG A 99 -31.06 0.36 -4.08
C ARG A 99 -29.92 1.10 -3.40
N LEU A 100 -28.78 0.44 -3.25
CA LEU A 100 -27.58 1.06 -2.67
C LEU A 100 -27.09 2.24 -3.51
N ASP A 101 -27.13 2.12 -4.83
CA ASP A 101 -26.72 3.17 -5.77
C ASP A 101 -27.70 4.36 -5.75
N GLN A 102 -29.02 4.11 -5.80
CA GLN A 102 -30.06 5.15 -5.79
C GLN A 102 -30.11 5.97 -4.50
N GLN A 103 -29.72 5.39 -3.37
CA GLN A 103 -29.71 6.09 -2.09
C GLN A 103 -28.51 7.04 -1.92
N ASN A 104 -27.60 7.13 -2.90
CA ASN A 104 -26.35 7.91 -2.81
C ASN A 104 -25.60 7.65 -1.49
N LEU A 105 -25.71 6.43 -0.95
CA LEU A 105 -25.11 6.11 0.34
C LEU A 105 -23.60 6.21 0.21
N SER A 106 -23.00 6.91 1.15
CA SER A 106 -21.55 6.90 1.31
C SER A 106 -21.11 5.45 1.59
N PRO A 107 -19.93 5.01 1.07
CA PRO A 107 -19.45 3.64 1.24
C PRO A 107 -19.40 3.09 2.68
N ASP A 108 -19.32 3.96 3.68
CA ASP A 108 -19.37 3.67 5.12
C ASP A 108 -20.79 3.39 5.67
N GLN A 109 -21.83 3.83 4.95
CA GLN A 109 -23.23 3.56 5.27
C GLN A 109 -23.74 2.24 4.63
N TYR A 110 -22.91 1.55 3.85
CA TYR A 110 -23.24 0.24 3.29
C TYR A 110 -23.39 -0.80 4.41
N THR A 111 -24.62 -1.19 4.71
CA THR A 111 -24.91 -2.36 5.54
C THR A 111 -25.67 -3.36 4.68
N ILE A 112 -25.04 -4.51 4.37
CA ILE A 112 -25.66 -5.54 3.52
C ILE A 112 -26.63 -6.44 4.30
N ASN A 113 -26.51 -6.51 5.63
CA ASN A 113 -27.37 -7.32 6.50
C ASN A 113 -28.86 -6.97 6.36
N GLN A 114 -29.18 -5.70 6.08
CA GLN A 114 -30.57 -5.27 5.87
C GLN A 114 -31.16 -5.75 4.54
N TYR A 115 -30.31 -6.15 3.58
CA TYR A 115 -30.71 -6.61 2.24
C TYR A 115 -30.53 -8.12 2.05
N PHE A 116 -29.79 -8.76 2.95
CA PHE A 116 -29.54 -10.19 2.95
C PHE A 116 -29.72 -10.72 4.38
N GLU A 117 -30.84 -11.38 4.61
CA GLU A 117 -30.94 -12.38 5.69
C GLU A 117 -29.76 -13.34 5.49
N THR A 118 -28.99 -13.60 6.54
CA THR A 118 -27.63 -14.17 6.56
C THR A 118 -27.40 -15.44 5.73
N ASP A 119 -28.44 -16.12 5.27
CA ASP A 119 -28.39 -17.29 4.39
C ASP A 119 -28.03 -16.97 2.93
N PHE A 120 -28.36 -15.78 2.43
CA PHE A 120 -28.18 -15.47 1.00
C PHE A 120 -26.71 -15.36 0.59
N LEU A 121 -25.88 -14.71 1.41
CA LEU A 121 -24.44 -14.59 1.13
C LEU A 121 -23.77 -15.95 1.17
N MET A 122 -24.13 -16.79 2.16
CA MET A 122 -23.64 -18.15 2.24
C MET A 122 -24.08 -18.99 1.04
N GLN A 123 -25.34 -18.88 0.60
CA GLN A 123 -25.80 -19.51 -0.66
C GLN A 123 -25.00 -19.05 -1.88
N ALA A 124 -24.68 -17.76 -1.98
CA ALA A 124 -23.84 -17.26 -3.07
C ALA A 124 -22.42 -17.84 -3.03
N PHE A 125 -21.83 -17.99 -1.84
CA PHE A 125 -20.49 -18.59 -1.65
C PHE A 125 -20.47 -20.11 -1.78
N ASP A 126 -21.60 -20.77 -1.53
CA ASP A 126 -21.77 -22.21 -1.75
C ASP A 126 -22.17 -22.55 -3.19
N SER A 127 -22.58 -21.56 -3.98
CA SER A 127 -22.95 -21.76 -5.37
C SER A 127 -21.74 -22.09 -6.26
N ASN A 128 -21.96 -22.97 -7.26
CA ASN A 128 -21.00 -23.19 -8.36
C ASN A 128 -21.13 -22.13 -9.48
N ASP A 129 -21.84 -21.02 -9.24
CA ASP A 129 -21.96 -19.91 -10.18
C ASP A 129 -20.88 -18.86 -9.90
N PHE A 130 -19.83 -18.88 -10.73
CA PHE A 130 -18.68 -17.96 -10.63
C PHE A 130 -19.06 -16.48 -10.63
N VAL A 131 -20.09 -16.09 -11.38
CA VAL A 131 -20.52 -14.69 -11.44
C VAL A 131 -21.24 -14.34 -10.14
N LEU A 132 -22.08 -15.23 -9.62
CA LEU A 132 -22.80 -15.01 -8.35
C LEU A 132 -21.81 -14.95 -7.18
N PHE A 133 -20.84 -15.85 -7.16
CA PHE A 133 -19.72 -15.84 -6.24
C PHE A 133 -18.94 -14.50 -6.31
N SER A 134 -18.61 -14.05 -7.53
CA SER A 134 -17.93 -12.78 -7.77
C SER A 134 -18.70 -11.56 -7.22
N GLU A 135 -20.01 -11.50 -7.45
CA GLU A 135 -20.85 -10.42 -6.91
C GLU A 135 -21.01 -10.50 -5.39
N GLY A 136 -21.08 -11.70 -4.82
CA GLY A 136 -21.05 -11.92 -3.37
C GLY A 136 -19.75 -11.40 -2.75
N LEU A 137 -18.61 -11.68 -3.39
CA LEU A 137 -17.31 -11.12 -3.01
C LEU A 137 -17.28 -9.59 -3.11
N ARG A 138 -17.83 -9.02 -4.18
CA ARG A 138 -17.90 -7.56 -4.37
C ARG A 138 -18.66 -6.87 -3.24
N LEU A 139 -19.80 -7.42 -2.86
CA LEU A 139 -20.59 -6.91 -1.74
C LEU A 139 -19.87 -7.06 -0.40
N LEU A 140 -19.28 -8.23 -0.17
CA LEU A 140 -18.48 -8.49 1.02
C LEU A 140 -17.33 -7.48 1.13
N GLN A 141 -16.55 -7.30 0.05
CA GLN A 141 -15.47 -6.32 -0.06
C GLN A 141 -15.94 -4.91 0.32
N ASN A 142 -17.06 -4.44 -0.24
CA ASN A 142 -17.56 -3.09 0.05
C ASN A 142 -18.04 -2.96 1.51
N SER A 143 -18.54 -4.05 2.11
CA SER A 143 -19.03 -4.06 3.48
C SER A 143 -17.92 -4.10 4.53
N MET A 144 -16.69 -4.48 4.14
CA MET A 144 -15.50 -4.46 5.00
C MET A 144 -15.13 -3.07 5.53
N ARG A 145 -15.90 -2.01 5.24
CA ARG A 145 -15.71 -0.65 5.78
C ARG A 145 -16.37 -0.46 7.13
N ASN A 146 -17.43 -1.22 7.40
CA ASN A 146 -18.18 -1.16 8.62
C ASN A 146 -17.53 -2.03 9.71
N PHE A 147 -17.17 -1.42 10.84
CA PHE A 147 -16.57 -2.12 11.98
C PHE A 147 -17.45 -3.26 12.49
N ARG A 148 -18.78 -3.09 12.54
CA ARG A 148 -19.72 -4.12 12.99
C ARG A 148 -19.71 -5.33 12.04
N THR A 149 -19.72 -5.08 10.73
CA THR A 149 -19.65 -6.16 9.72
C THR A 149 -18.33 -6.92 9.80
N ARG A 150 -17.21 -6.24 10.09
CA ARG A 150 -15.92 -6.91 10.36
C ARG A 150 -16.05 -7.88 11.54
N SER A 151 -16.59 -7.44 12.68
CA SER A 151 -16.76 -8.29 13.86
C SER A 151 -17.68 -9.50 13.59
N GLU A 152 -18.75 -9.33 12.81
CA GLU A 152 -19.66 -10.41 12.43
C GLU A 152 -19.00 -11.41 11.46
N LEU A 153 -18.19 -10.94 10.52
CA LEU A 153 -17.48 -11.81 9.56
C LEU A 153 -16.48 -12.76 10.21
N LEU A 154 -15.91 -12.39 11.36
CA LEU A 154 -15.05 -13.29 12.12
C LEU A 154 -15.78 -14.57 12.52
N GLN A 155 -17.10 -14.50 12.76
CA GLN A 155 -17.93 -15.66 13.13
C GLN A 155 -18.09 -16.67 11.98
N TYR A 156 -18.05 -16.21 10.72
CA TYR A 156 -18.22 -17.04 9.51
C TYR A 156 -16.90 -17.29 8.76
N SER A 157 -15.79 -16.79 9.31
CA SER A 157 -14.51 -16.67 8.61
C SER A 157 -14.01 -18.00 8.04
N GLN A 158 -14.01 -19.08 8.82
CA GLN A 158 -13.38 -20.33 8.39
C GLN A 158 -13.98 -20.93 7.11
N THR A 159 -15.31 -21.11 7.06
CA THR A 159 -16.00 -21.66 5.88
C THR A 159 -15.90 -20.72 4.69
N LEU A 160 -16.14 -19.43 4.91
CA LEU A 160 -16.10 -18.39 3.88
C LEU A 160 -14.73 -18.32 3.20
N PHE A 161 -13.65 -18.23 3.98
CA PHE A 161 -12.30 -18.13 3.41
C PHE A 161 -11.82 -19.43 2.77
N SER A 162 -12.31 -20.59 3.21
CA SER A 162 -12.01 -21.86 2.52
C SER A 162 -12.55 -21.85 1.08
N LYS A 163 -13.79 -21.35 0.89
CA LYS A 163 -14.41 -21.17 -0.42
C LYS A 163 -13.72 -20.09 -1.23
N ILE A 164 -13.37 -18.96 -0.62
CA ILE A 164 -12.59 -17.90 -1.27
C ILE A 164 -11.26 -18.44 -1.79
N THR A 165 -10.53 -19.18 -0.96
CA THR A 165 -9.25 -19.80 -1.35
C THR A 165 -9.43 -20.79 -2.50
N PHE A 166 -10.49 -21.61 -2.45
CA PHE A 166 -10.82 -22.56 -3.51
C PHE A 166 -11.09 -21.88 -4.85
N PHE A 167 -11.98 -20.89 -4.90
CA PHE A 167 -12.27 -20.16 -6.14
C PHE A 167 -11.09 -19.30 -6.61
N PHE A 168 -10.25 -18.82 -5.70
CA PHE A 168 -9.03 -18.11 -6.07
C PHE A 168 -8.07 -19.02 -6.83
N LYS A 169 -7.80 -20.23 -6.30
CA LYS A 169 -7.01 -21.28 -6.96
C LYS A 169 -7.56 -21.63 -8.33
N GLN A 170 -8.86 -21.90 -8.43
CA GLN A 170 -9.50 -22.21 -9.70
C GLN A 170 -9.38 -21.07 -10.72
N SER A 171 -9.49 -19.83 -10.28
CA SER A 171 -9.36 -18.65 -11.14
C SER A 171 -7.93 -18.50 -11.67
N ILE A 172 -6.92 -18.67 -10.80
CA ILE A 172 -5.50 -18.66 -11.20
C ILE A 172 -5.22 -19.79 -12.19
N GLN A 173 -5.67 -21.01 -11.88
CA GLN A 173 -5.49 -22.17 -12.75
C GLN A 173 -6.15 -21.97 -14.12
N THR A 174 -7.37 -21.42 -14.14
CA THR A 174 -8.07 -21.09 -15.40
C THR A 174 -7.23 -20.18 -16.29
N LEU A 175 -6.54 -19.18 -15.72
CA LEU A 175 -5.66 -18.28 -16.47
C LEU A 175 -4.31 -18.91 -16.88
N GLN A 176 -3.81 -19.88 -16.11
CA GLN A 176 -2.61 -20.66 -16.45
C GLN A 176 -2.88 -21.68 -17.58
N ASP A 177 -4.00 -22.39 -17.51
CA ASP A 177 -4.37 -23.46 -18.44
C ASP A 177 -4.77 -22.94 -19.82
N CYS A 178 -5.05 -21.65 -19.98
CA CYS A 178 -5.27 -21.02 -21.29
C CYS A 178 -4.05 -21.05 -22.23
N GLN A 179 -2.89 -21.53 -21.76
CA GLN A 179 -1.72 -21.85 -22.59
C GLN A 179 -1.73 -23.28 -23.14
N LYS A 180 -2.69 -24.12 -22.74
CA LYS A 180 -2.82 -25.51 -23.18
C LYS A 180 -4.15 -25.68 -23.92
N PHE A 181 -4.10 -26.05 -25.20
CA PHE A 181 -5.29 -26.46 -25.95
C PHE A 181 -5.96 -27.64 -25.21
N GLN A 182 -7.10 -27.41 -24.58
CA GLN A 182 -7.88 -28.46 -23.95
C GLN A 182 -9.09 -28.81 -24.82
N PHE A 183 -9.06 -30.01 -25.42
CA PHE A 183 -10.24 -30.69 -25.94
C PHE A 183 -10.96 -31.36 -24.77
N ILE A 184 -12.08 -30.82 -24.27
CA ILE A 184 -12.77 -31.44 -23.13
C ILE A 184 -14.31 -31.34 -23.19
N ASP A 185 -14.88 -32.42 -22.66
CA ASP A 185 -16.25 -32.88 -22.42
C ASP A 185 -17.28 -31.83 -21.90
N SER A 186 -18.54 -32.03 -22.30
CA SER A 186 -19.63 -31.04 -22.38
C SER A 186 -20.47 -30.81 -21.11
N LYS A 187 -20.14 -31.43 -19.97
CA LYS A 187 -21.05 -31.50 -18.80
C LYS A 187 -20.70 -30.63 -17.58
N ILE A 188 -19.52 -29.99 -17.54
CA ILE A 188 -19.12 -29.11 -16.42
C ILE A 188 -18.96 -27.69 -16.95
N LYS A 189 -19.69 -26.70 -16.37
CA LYS A 189 -19.51 -25.28 -16.72
C LYS A 189 -18.07 -24.87 -16.36
N GLN A 190 -17.23 -24.66 -17.36
CA GLN A 190 -15.89 -24.15 -17.16
C GLN A 190 -15.92 -22.64 -16.87
N MET A 191 -15.02 -22.20 -15.98
CA MET A 191 -14.82 -20.78 -15.70
C MET A 191 -14.19 -20.11 -16.91
N THR A 192 -14.77 -18.99 -17.36
CA THR A 192 -14.18 -18.18 -18.43
C THR A 192 -13.01 -17.35 -17.90
N GLN A 193 -12.11 -16.90 -18.79
CA GLN A 193 -11.02 -15.98 -18.39
C GLN A 193 -11.55 -14.67 -17.79
N THR A 194 -12.69 -14.17 -18.27
CA THR A 194 -13.33 -12.95 -17.77
C THR A 194 -13.86 -13.16 -16.35
N GLU A 195 -14.54 -14.27 -16.09
CA GLU A 195 -14.98 -14.66 -14.74
C GLU A 195 -13.78 -14.83 -13.80
N ALA A 196 -12.72 -15.51 -14.24
CA ALA A 196 -11.50 -15.68 -13.45
C ALA A 196 -10.85 -14.35 -13.07
N LYS A 197 -10.70 -13.42 -14.03
CA LYS A 197 -10.16 -12.08 -13.77
C LYS A 197 -11.04 -11.27 -12.82
N SER A 198 -12.37 -11.39 -12.93
CA SER A 198 -13.31 -10.71 -12.03
C SER A 198 -13.19 -11.24 -10.60
N ILE A 199 -13.18 -12.57 -10.42
CA ILE A 199 -12.99 -13.21 -9.10
C ILE A 199 -11.66 -12.78 -8.49
N ILE A 200 -10.55 -12.90 -9.23
CA ILE A 200 -9.22 -12.48 -8.75
C ILE A 200 -9.24 -11.02 -8.29
N GLN A 201 -9.86 -10.11 -9.05
CA GLN A 201 -9.95 -8.69 -8.70
C GLN A 201 -10.67 -8.47 -7.36
N HIS A 202 -11.82 -9.11 -7.15
CA HIS A 202 -12.58 -8.94 -5.92
C HIS A 202 -11.92 -9.61 -4.72
N ILE A 203 -11.27 -10.77 -4.90
CA ILE A 203 -10.49 -11.42 -3.84
C ILE A 203 -9.32 -10.54 -3.42
N ILE A 204 -8.51 -10.05 -4.37
CA ILE A 204 -7.40 -9.13 -4.07
C ILE A 204 -7.92 -7.91 -3.32
N SER A 205 -9.02 -7.31 -3.80
CA SER A 205 -9.60 -6.13 -3.17
C SER A 205 -10.10 -6.39 -1.75
N LEU A 206 -10.73 -7.54 -1.51
CA LEU A 206 -11.13 -7.99 -0.18
C LEU A 206 -9.91 -8.19 0.73
N CYS A 207 -8.85 -8.84 0.23
CA CYS A 207 -7.60 -9.06 0.96
C CYS A 207 -6.87 -7.74 1.26
N ILE A 208 -6.90 -6.75 0.37
CA ILE A 208 -6.39 -5.39 0.66
C ILE A 208 -7.14 -4.81 1.85
N ASN A 209 -8.48 -4.85 1.82
CA ASN A 209 -9.30 -4.31 2.90
C ASN A 209 -9.06 -5.04 4.23
N LEU A 210 -8.95 -6.36 4.22
CA LEU A 210 -8.68 -7.20 5.41
C LEU A 210 -7.29 -6.93 6.00
N SER A 211 -6.26 -6.87 5.15
CA SER A 211 -4.87 -6.68 5.55
C SER A 211 -4.54 -5.24 5.96
N ALA A 212 -5.34 -4.26 5.53
CA ALA A 212 -5.16 -2.85 5.90
C ALA A 212 -5.82 -2.46 7.24
N THR A 213 -6.63 -3.33 7.85
CA THR A 213 -7.28 -3.01 9.13
C THR A 213 -6.28 -3.03 10.29
N LYS A 214 -6.51 -2.19 11.30
CA LYS A 214 -5.80 -2.27 12.59
C LYS A 214 -6.08 -3.57 13.35
N ASN A 215 -7.11 -4.33 12.97
CA ASN A 215 -7.39 -5.62 13.58
C ASN A 215 -6.42 -6.67 13.01
N GLN A 216 -5.43 -7.03 13.82
CA GLN A 216 -4.41 -8.02 13.44
C GLN A 216 -5.00 -9.42 13.23
N GLU A 217 -6.20 -9.74 13.74
CA GLU A 217 -6.83 -11.05 13.58
C GLU A 217 -7.09 -11.41 12.11
N PHE A 218 -7.49 -10.44 11.28
CA PHE A 218 -7.69 -10.70 9.85
C PHE A 218 -6.39 -10.95 9.12
N ALA A 219 -5.34 -10.18 9.42
CA ALA A 219 -4.03 -10.42 8.85
C ALA A 219 -3.51 -11.82 9.27
N ILE A 220 -3.64 -12.18 10.55
CA ILE A 220 -3.30 -13.52 11.06
C ILE A 220 -4.11 -14.60 10.34
N PHE A 221 -5.40 -14.38 10.12
CA PHE A 221 -6.26 -15.31 9.40
C PHE A 221 -5.76 -15.51 7.96
N LEU A 222 -5.48 -14.42 7.23
CA LEU A 222 -4.93 -14.51 5.87
C LEU A 222 -3.61 -15.29 5.84
N LEU A 223 -2.72 -15.07 6.82
CA LEU A 223 -1.46 -15.79 6.96
C LEU A 223 -1.65 -17.30 7.27
N LYS A 224 -2.74 -17.68 7.96
CA LYS A 224 -3.08 -19.10 8.22
C LYS A 224 -3.65 -19.82 6.99
N THR A 225 -3.95 -19.10 5.91
CA THR A 225 -4.43 -19.67 4.64
C THR A 225 -3.33 -19.63 3.58
N GLU A 226 -3.61 -20.18 2.40
CA GLU A 226 -2.72 -20.13 1.23
C GLU A 226 -2.72 -18.76 0.52
N THR A 227 -3.25 -17.71 1.16
CA THR A 227 -3.37 -16.36 0.56
C THR A 227 -2.01 -15.85 0.08
N VAL A 228 -0.93 -16.03 0.84
CA VAL A 228 0.41 -15.54 0.47
C VAL A 228 0.89 -16.19 -0.84
N ASP A 229 0.86 -17.51 -0.92
CA ASP A 229 1.32 -18.25 -2.09
C ASP A 229 0.46 -17.93 -3.32
N LEU A 230 -0.86 -17.80 -3.16
CA LEU A 230 -1.76 -17.43 -4.25
C LEU A 230 -1.53 -15.99 -4.74
N MET A 231 -1.19 -15.05 -3.85
CA MET A 231 -0.81 -13.70 -4.26
C MET A 231 0.51 -13.69 -5.04
N ILE A 232 1.47 -14.53 -4.66
CA ILE A 232 2.72 -14.71 -5.43
C ILE A 232 2.42 -15.32 -6.80
N GLU A 233 1.53 -16.31 -6.89
CA GLU A 233 1.10 -16.87 -8.18
C GLU A 233 0.42 -15.82 -9.09
N VAL A 234 -0.41 -14.92 -8.53
CA VAL A 234 -0.99 -13.79 -9.30
C VAL A 234 0.09 -12.91 -9.94
N LEU A 235 1.24 -12.73 -9.29
CA LEU A 235 2.35 -11.96 -9.87
C LEU A 235 3.01 -12.66 -11.06
N ARG A 236 2.88 -13.99 -11.18
CA ARG A 236 3.52 -14.81 -12.22
C ARG A 236 2.66 -15.01 -13.45
N ILE A 237 1.34 -15.13 -13.26
CA ILE A 237 0.42 -15.38 -14.37
C ILE A 237 0.30 -14.18 -15.30
N ASN A 238 -0.05 -14.45 -16.56
CA ASN A 238 -0.33 -13.42 -17.56
C ASN A 238 -1.68 -12.74 -17.28
N ILE A 239 -1.66 -11.81 -16.34
CA ILE A 239 -2.80 -10.97 -15.96
C ILE A 239 -2.38 -9.50 -16.02
N ASP A 240 -3.34 -8.59 -16.12
CA ASP A 240 -3.06 -7.17 -16.21
C ASP A 240 -2.33 -6.64 -14.96
N LEU A 241 -1.56 -5.58 -15.20
CA LEU A 241 -0.69 -4.97 -14.19
C LEU A 241 -1.48 -4.40 -12.99
N VAL A 242 -2.76 -4.03 -13.15
CA VAL A 242 -3.58 -3.50 -12.04
C VAL A 242 -3.82 -4.59 -10.99
N ARG A 243 -4.14 -5.82 -11.43
CA ARG A 243 -4.31 -6.96 -10.53
C ARG A 243 -2.98 -7.39 -9.89
N GLN A 244 -1.88 -7.37 -10.65
CA GLN A 244 -0.56 -7.65 -10.08
C GLN A 244 -0.15 -6.60 -9.03
N GLU A 245 -0.44 -5.32 -9.27
CA GLU A 245 -0.22 -4.25 -8.29
C GLU A 245 -1.06 -4.48 -7.02
N GLY A 246 -2.32 -4.88 -7.16
CA GLY A 246 -3.17 -5.22 -6.02
C GLY A 246 -2.62 -6.38 -5.20
N ALA A 247 -2.11 -7.43 -5.84
CA ALA A 247 -1.45 -8.54 -5.14
C ALA A 247 -0.19 -8.09 -4.39
N LEU A 248 0.65 -7.23 -4.99
CA LEU A 248 1.79 -6.61 -4.28
C LEU A 248 1.34 -5.81 -3.07
N TRP A 249 0.19 -5.11 -3.15
CA TRP A 249 -0.35 -4.35 -2.03
C TRP A 249 -0.76 -5.23 -0.85
N VAL A 250 -1.40 -6.38 -1.12
CA VAL A 250 -1.74 -7.37 -0.07
C VAL A 250 -0.46 -7.88 0.60
N LEU A 251 0.52 -8.31 -0.19
CA LEU A 251 1.81 -8.80 0.32
C LEU A 251 2.53 -7.72 1.14
N LYS A 252 2.55 -6.47 0.66
CA LYS A 252 3.09 -5.30 1.37
C LYS A 252 2.43 -5.15 2.74
N ASN A 253 1.11 -5.22 2.83
CA ASN A 253 0.40 -5.09 4.11
C ASN A 253 0.75 -6.23 5.07
N LEU A 254 0.74 -7.48 4.59
CA LEU A 254 1.06 -8.65 5.41
C LEU A 254 2.52 -8.65 5.90
N SER A 255 3.46 -8.13 5.09
CA SER A 255 4.89 -8.04 5.44
C SER A 255 5.21 -7.05 6.56
N GLN A 256 4.25 -6.26 7.06
CA GLN A 256 4.47 -5.35 8.19
C GLN A 256 4.80 -6.10 9.48
N THR A 257 4.44 -7.38 9.59
CA THR A 257 4.77 -8.26 10.71
C THR A 257 5.92 -9.21 10.35
N GLN A 258 6.71 -9.62 11.34
CA GLN A 258 7.79 -10.59 11.14
C GLN A 258 7.26 -11.93 10.59
N GLN A 259 6.13 -12.42 11.09
CA GLN A 259 5.50 -13.65 10.61
C GLN A 259 5.13 -13.56 9.13
N GLY A 260 4.47 -12.46 8.72
CA GLY A 260 4.09 -12.26 7.34
C GLY A 260 5.30 -12.11 6.41
N ALA A 261 6.32 -11.36 6.82
CA ALA A 261 7.57 -11.27 6.07
C ALA A 261 8.22 -12.64 5.85
N GLN A 262 8.26 -13.48 6.90
CA GLN A 262 8.87 -14.82 6.81
C GLN A 262 8.09 -15.73 5.86
N GLN A 263 6.77 -15.72 5.93
CA GLN A 263 5.93 -16.55 5.05
C GLN A 263 6.05 -16.13 3.58
N ILE A 264 6.11 -14.82 3.30
CA ILE A 264 6.29 -14.30 1.93
C ILE A 264 7.62 -14.75 1.36
N VAL A 265 8.71 -14.63 2.14
CA VAL A 265 10.04 -15.06 1.72
C VAL A 265 10.11 -16.57 1.45
N ASN A 266 9.45 -17.36 2.29
CA ASN A 266 9.45 -18.82 2.18
C ASN A 266 8.57 -19.33 1.02
N SER A 267 7.74 -18.47 0.44
CA SER A 267 6.90 -18.81 -0.70
C SER A 267 7.75 -19.16 -1.92
N LEU A 268 7.37 -20.24 -2.60
CA LEU A 268 8.04 -20.66 -3.83
C LEU A 268 7.89 -19.54 -4.88
N PHE A 269 8.97 -19.28 -5.62
CA PHE A 269 9.00 -18.23 -6.66
C PHE A 269 8.88 -16.78 -6.18
N PHE A 270 8.89 -16.51 -4.86
CA PHE A 270 8.81 -15.13 -4.33
C PHE A 270 9.84 -14.19 -5.00
N LYS A 271 11.12 -14.60 -5.03
CA LYS A 271 12.20 -13.79 -5.59
C LYS A 271 11.95 -13.42 -7.04
N GLU A 272 11.68 -14.42 -7.88
CA GLU A 272 11.44 -14.25 -9.32
C GLU A 272 10.22 -13.36 -9.57
N SER A 273 9.15 -13.59 -8.80
CA SER A 273 7.86 -12.92 -8.95
C SER A 273 7.89 -11.46 -8.52
N VAL A 274 8.67 -11.11 -7.48
CA VAL A 274 8.76 -9.74 -6.96
C VAL A 274 9.89 -8.96 -7.63
N LEU A 275 11.08 -9.56 -7.81
CA LEU A 275 12.23 -8.84 -8.39
C LEU A 275 12.02 -8.47 -9.86
N CYS A 276 11.23 -9.24 -10.63
CA CYS A 276 10.91 -8.87 -12.01
C CYS A 276 10.06 -7.59 -12.10
N LYS A 277 9.37 -7.19 -11.03
CA LYS A 277 8.48 -6.02 -11.02
C LYS A 277 9.21 -4.68 -11.11
N PHE A 278 10.49 -4.65 -10.75
CA PHE A 278 11.36 -3.51 -10.97
C PHE A 278 11.56 -3.20 -12.46
N SER A 279 11.58 -4.22 -13.32
CA SER A 279 11.73 -4.05 -14.77
C SER A 279 10.46 -3.55 -15.48
N THR A 280 9.36 -3.31 -14.75
CA THR A 280 8.14 -2.73 -15.34
C THR A 280 8.28 -1.20 -15.49
N ASN A 281 7.57 -0.61 -16.46
CA ASN A 281 7.52 0.85 -16.63
C ASN A 281 6.44 1.52 -15.75
N ILE A 282 5.76 0.75 -14.89
CA ILE A 282 4.65 1.23 -14.07
C ILE A 282 5.18 1.61 -12.69
N LYS A 283 5.29 2.92 -12.44
CA LYS A 283 5.86 3.49 -11.20
C LYS A 283 5.14 2.99 -9.93
N SER A 284 3.81 2.85 -9.97
CA SER A 284 3.03 2.35 -8.81
C SER A 284 3.40 0.91 -8.42
N ILE A 285 3.70 0.06 -9.39
CA ILE A 285 4.17 -1.32 -9.16
C ILE A 285 5.56 -1.33 -8.55
N GLN A 286 6.47 -0.54 -9.10
CA GLN A 286 7.83 -0.40 -8.58
C GLN A 286 7.81 0.14 -7.14
N GLU A 287 6.97 1.14 -6.85
CA GLU A 287 6.74 1.67 -5.51
C GLU A 287 6.24 0.59 -4.54
N CYS A 288 5.24 -0.20 -4.95
CA CYS A 288 4.73 -1.29 -4.13
C CYS A 288 5.80 -2.35 -3.86
N ALA A 289 6.60 -2.69 -4.87
CA ALA A 289 7.69 -3.64 -4.73
C ALA A 289 8.79 -3.12 -3.79
N CYS A 290 9.22 -1.86 -3.91
CA CYS A 290 10.11 -1.21 -2.95
C CYS A 290 9.57 -1.32 -1.53
N SER A 291 8.29 -0.96 -1.34
CA SER A 291 7.69 -0.99 -0.02
C SER A 291 7.60 -2.39 0.59
N LEU A 292 7.27 -3.41 -0.22
CA LEU A 292 7.24 -4.80 0.21
C LEU A 292 8.64 -5.27 0.64
N LEU A 293 9.65 -5.06 -0.22
CA LEU A 293 11.02 -5.47 0.08
C LEU A 293 11.60 -4.72 1.28
N SER A 294 11.32 -3.43 1.45
CA SER A 294 11.71 -2.68 2.65
C SER A 294 11.13 -3.28 3.94
N ASN A 295 9.85 -3.68 3.93
CA ASN A 295 9.23 -4.29 5.09
C ASN A 295 9.86 -5.66 5.41
N ILE A 296 10.16 -6.45 4.38
CA ILE A 296 10.85 -7.74 4.53
C ILE A 296 12.25 -7.52 5.13
N LEU A 297 13.04 -6.61 4.56
CA LEU A 297 14.41 -6.31 4.99
C LEU A 297 14.49 -5.66 6.38
N TYR A 298 13.38 -5.10 6.87
CA TYR A 298 13.29 -4.61 8.24
C TYR A 298 13.24 -5.77 9.25
N HIS A 299 12.55 -6.87 8.90
CA HIS A 299 12.36 -8.02 9.79
C HIS A 299 13.40 -9.12 9.59
N ILE A 300 13.89 -9.27 8.36
CA ILE A 300 14.71 -10.40 7.94
C ILE A 300 16.00 -9.86 7.30
N PRO A 301 17.18 -10.15 7.89
CA PRO A 301 18.45 -9.65 7.38
C PRO A 301 18.73 -10.11 5.95
N LEU A 302 19.22 -9.20 5.10
CA LEU A 302 19.52 -9.46 3.69
C LEU A 302 20.40 -10.70 3.47
N LYS A 303 21.35 -10.97 4.39
CA LYS A 303 22.29 -12.11 4.29
C LYS A 303 21.58 -13.46 4.15
N THR A 304 20.35 -13.54 4.65
CA THR A 304 19.53 -14.76 4.65
C THR A 304 18.67 -14.90 3.40
N LEU A 305 18.52 -13.83 2.62
CA LEU A 305 17.48 -13.73 1.59
C LEU A 305 18.01 -13.75 0.16
N ASP A 306 19.28 -13.42 -0.09
CA ASP A 306 19.85 -13.30 -1.44
C ASP A 306 18.86 -12.59 -2.40
N LEU A 307 18.43 -11.39 -1.97
CA LEU A 307 17.54 -10.49 -2.71
C LEU A 307 18.31 -9.40 -3.46
N TYR A 308 19.63 -9.54 -3.50
CA TYR A 308 20.49 -8.58 -4.15
C TYR A 308 20.38 -8.71 -5.67
N SER A 309 19.98 -7.63 -6.33
CA SER A 309 19.99 -7.51 -7.78
C SER A 309 20.56 -6.16 -8.16
N GLU A 310 21.77 -6.17 -8.73
CA GLU A 310 22.47 -4.94 -9.11
C GLU A 310 21.66 -4.08 -10.07
N LYS A 311 21.04 -4.74 -11.04
CA LYS A 311 20.13 -4.12 -12.01
C LYS A 311 18.99 -3.36 -11.31
N ASN A 312 18.37 -3.96 -10.30
CA ASN A 312 17.17 -3.40 -9.67
C ASN A 312 17.50 -2.16 -8.83
N TRP A 313 18.53 -2.21 -7.98
CA TRP A 313 18.85 -1.05 -7.15
C TRP A 313 19.43 0.11 -7.97
N ARG A 314 20.21 -0.16 -9.02
CA ARG A 314 20.71 0.89 -9.94
C ARG A 314 19.56 1.60 -10.64
N GLN A 315 18.58 0.83 -11.13
CA GLN A 315 17.39 1.39 -11.74
C GLN A 315 16.61 2.28 -10.76
N MET A 316 16.46 1.85 -9.50
CA MET A 316 15.80 2.67 -8.48
C MET A 316 16.57 3.94 -8.14
N LEU A 317 17.91 3.87 -8.09
CA LEU A 317 18.77 5.02 -7.87
C LEU A 317 18.64 6.04 -9.02
N GLU A 318 18.59 5.57 -10.27
CA GLU A 318 18.46 6.42 -11.46
C GLU A 318 17.14 7.20 -11.48
N ILE A 319 16.02 6.54 -11.17
CA ILE A 319 14.70 7.20 -11.22
C ILE A 319 14.39 8.03 -9.97
N LEU A 320 15.15 7.86 -8.88
CA LEU A 320 14.89 8.48 -7.57
C LEU A 320 14.68 10.00 -7.67
N PRO A 321 15.57 10.80 -8.31
CA PRO A 321 15.41 12.26 -8.35
C PRO A 321 14.14 12.71 -9.08
N SER A 322 13.72 11.96 -10.11
CA SER A 322 12.57 12.28 -10.98
C SER A 322 11.23 11.70 -10.52
N SER A 323 11.24 10.92 -9.45
CA SER A 323 10.05 10.24 -8.93
C SER A 323 9.17 11.16 -8.09
N GLN A 324 7.89 10.80 -7.96
CA GLN A 324 6.97 11.51 -7.06
C GLN A 324 7.40 11.32 -5.60
N PRO A 325 7.10 12.26 -4.69
CA PRO A 325 7.59 12.24 -3.30
C PRO A 325 7.34 10.93 -2.54
N LEU A 326 6.14 10.35 -2.65
CA LEU A 326 5.84 9.06 -2.00
C LEU A 326 6.74 7.93 -2.50
N PHE A 327 6.96 7.87 -3.81
CA PHE A 327 7.85 6.88 -4.41
C PHE A 327 9.31 7.14 -4.04
N GLN A 328 9.74 8.41 -3.96
CA GLN A 328 11.06 8.78 -3.43
C GLN A 328 11.27 8.22 -2.02
N CYS A 329 10.30 8.37 -1.11
CA CYS A 329 10.37 7.79 0.23
C CYS A 329 10.53 6.26 0.20
N GLN A 330 9.79 5.55 -0.67
CA GLN A 330 9.91 4.10 -0.77
C GLN A 330 11.26 3.65 -1.31
N ILE A 331 11.80 4.34 -2.32
CA ILE A 331 13.13 4.05 -2.86
C ILE A 331 14.21 4.33 -1.80
N ILE A 332 14.15 5.46 -1.09
CA ILE A 332 15.09 5.80 -0.01
C ILE A 332 15.07 4.69 1.05
N ARG A 333 13.89 4.24 1.47
CA ARG A 333 13.75 3.16 2.45
C ARG A 333 14.32 1.84 1.92
N TYR A 334 14.02 1.49 0.67
CA TYR A 334 14.51 0.27 0.02
C TYR A 334 16.04 0.26 -0.08
N LEU A 335 16.64 1.31 -0.65
CA LEU A 335 18.10 1.43 -0.79
C LEU A 335 18.78 1.53 0.59
N GLY A 336 18.16 2.23 1.54
CA GLY A 336 18.65 2.35 2.91
C GLY A 336 18.74 1.02 3.64
N CYS A 337 17.82 0.08 3.39
CA CYS A 337 17.90 -1.27 3.94
C CYS A 337 19.17 -2.02 3.51
N PHE A 338 19.66 -1.82 2.29
CA PHE A 338 20.92 -2.46 1.86
C PHE A 338 22.15 -1.82 2.52
N TYR A 339 22.11 -0.51 2.76
CA TYR A 339 23.19 0.19 3.45
C TYR A 339 23.32 -0.29 4.91
N ILE A 340 22.20 -0.37 5.63
CA ILE A 340 22.18 -0.70 7.06
C ILE A 340 22.56 -2.17 7.33
N ASN A 341 22.23 -3.09 6.41
CA ASN A 341 22.48 -4.52 6.60
C ASN A 341 23.93 -4.97 6.26
N GLU A 342 24.88 -4.04 6.09
CA GLU A 342 26.33 -4.29 5.92
C GLU A 342 26.70 -5.36 4.87
N GLN A 343 26.02 -5.37 3.73
CA GLN A 343 26.30 -6.32 2.64
C GLN A 343 26.56 -5.71 1.28
N LEU A 344 26.02 -4.52 1.01
CA LEU A 344 26.58 -3.71 -0.05
C LEU A 344 27.92 -3.20 0.46
N ASN A 345 28.99 -3.68 -0.15
CA ASN A 345 30.32 -3.10 -0.01
C ASN A 345 30.15 -1.57 -0.04
N ILE A 346 30.53 -0.90 1.05
CA ILE A 346 30.30 0.53 1.35
C ILE A 346 30.66 1.46 0.18
N ASN A 347 31.47 0.96 -0.74
CA ASN A 347 31.91 1.64 -1.96
C ASN A 347 30.86 1.73 -3.10
N PHE A 348 29.72 1.02 -3.06
CA PHE A 348 28.81 0.91 -4.23
C PHE A 348 27.53 1.75 -4.17
N LEU A 349 27.00 2.09 -2.99
CA LEU A 349 26.09 3.23 -2.85
C LEU A 349 26.99 4.48 -2.90
N ASN A 350 27.41 4.79 -4.13
CA ASN A 350 28.32 5.87 -4.50
C ASN A 350 28.00 7.19 -3.78
N ASN A 351 28.96 8.12 -3.86
CA ASN A 351 28.72 9.55 -3.68
C ASN A 351 27.39 10.00 -4.31
N ASP A 352 27.00 9.45 -5.47
CA ASP A 352 25.74 9.72 -6.15
C ASP A 352 24.49 9.57 -5.26
N PHE A 353 24.35 8.47 -4.50
CA PHE A 353 23.17 8.30 -3.65
C PHE A 353 23.17 9.29 -2.48
N LEU A 354 24.33 9.49 -1.86
CA LEU A 354 24.50 10.47 -0.78
C LEU A 354 24.24 11.89 -1.28
N GLU A 355 24.72 12.25 -2.47
CA GLU A 355 24.47 13.53 -3.12
C GLU A 355 22.99 13.73 -3.41
N ILE A 356 22.28 12.69 -3.87
CA ILE A 356 20.82 12.74 -4.05
C ILE A 356 20.13 12.99 -2.69
N LEU A 357 20.50 12.26 -1.64
CA LEU A 357 19.93 12.47 -0.29
C LEU A 357 20.18 13.90 0.19
N ILE A 358 21.41 14.41 0.03
CA ILE A 358 21.78 15.80 0.38
C ILE A 358 20.95 16.80 -0.44
N SER A 359 20.73 16.53 -1.74
CA SER A 359 19.90 17.38 -2.59
C SER A 359 18.46 17.47 -2.10
N PHE A 360 17.91 16.38 -1.56
CA PHE A 360 16.57 16.35 -0.99
C PHE A 360 16.47 17.13 0.32
N VAL A 361 17.46 16.99 1.21
CA VAL A 361 17.54 17.77 2.47
C VAL A 361 17.48 19.27 2.21
N LYS A 362 18.07 19.70 1.08
CA LYS A 362 18.15 21.10 0.65
C LYS A 362 16.90 21.63 -0.05
N ARG A 363 15.94 20.79 -0.43
CA ARG A 363 14.72 21.28 -1.10
C ARG A 363 14.04 22.31 -0.22
N ASP A 364 13.55 23.39 -0.79
CA ASP A 364 12.67 24.30 -0.07
C ASP A 364 11.24 23.80 -0.14
N VAL A 365 10.51 23.98 0.96
CA VAL A 365 9.11 23.58 1.07
C VAL A 365 8.34 24.83 1.39
N THR A 366 7.53 25.28 0.44
CA THR A 366 6.61 26.40 0.58
C THR A 366 5.24 25.87 0.99
N TYR A 367 4.67 26.43 2.05
CA TYR A 367 3.30 26.15 2.45
C TYR A 367 2.42 27.24 1.86
N ASP A 368 1.58 26.89 0.89
CA ASP A 368 0.47 27.73 0.43
C ASP A 368 -0.85 26.97 0.62
N ASP A 369 -1.96 27.71 0.70
CA ASP A 369 -3.29 27.17 1.01
C ASP A 369 -3.82 26.16 -0.03
N GLN A 370 -3.20 26.03 -1.21
CA GLN A 370 -3.57 25.08 -2.26
C GLN A 370 -2.60 23.89 -2.40
N ALA A 371 -1.42 23.95 -1.77
CA ALA A 371 -0.33 22.98 -1.90
C ALA A 371 0.04 22.26 -0.59
N GLU A 372 -0.79 22.33 0.45
CA GLU A 372 -0.52 21.75 1.76
C GLU A 372 -0.16 20.25 1.69
N THR A 373 -0.87 19.46 0.87
CA THR A 373 -0.56 18.04 0.66
C THR A 373 0.81 17.82 -0.01
N THR A 374 1.15 18.63 -1.01
CA THR A 374 2.43 18.54 -1.71
C THR A 374 3.58 18.92 -0.77
N ALA A 375 3.39 19.99 0.02
CA ALA A 375 4.36 20.42 1.02
C ALA A 375 4.59 19.34 2.10
N LEU A 376 3.52 18.70 2.57
CA LEU A 376 3.61 17.59 3.51
C LEU A 376 4.42 16.42 2.92
N MET A 377 4.15 16.04 1.67
CA MET A 377 4.84 14.96 0.98
C MET A 377 6.33 15.25 0.77
N GLU A 378 6.69 16.48 0.41
CA GLU A 378 8.11 16.88 0.32
C GLU A 378 8.81 16.79 1.69
N ASN A 379 8.15 17.19 2.78
CA ASN A 379 8.72 17.02 4.12
C ASN A 379 8.94 15.56 4.51
N TYR A 380 8.11 14.63 4.04
CA TYR A 380 8.36 13.20 4.24
C TYR A 380 9.62 12.73 3.51
N VAL A 381 9.89 13.23 2.31
CA VAL A 381 11.12 12.92 1.56
C VAL A 381 12.33 13.42 2.34
N ILE A 382 12.31 14.70 2.74
CA ILE A 382 13.38 15.33 3.54
C ILE A 382 13.62 14.54 4.83
N SER A 383 12.56 14.20 5.56
CA SER A 383 12.66 13.47 6.82
C SER A 383 13.22 12.06 6.62
N SER A 384 12.81 11.38 5.54
CA SER A 384 13.32 10.05 5.18
C SER A 384 14.81 10.10 4.82
N SER A 385 15.23 11.11 4.06
CA SER A 385 16.65 11.34 3.74
C SER A 385 17.49 11.63 4.98
N LEU A 386 17.03 12.52 5.85
CA LEU A 386 17.73 12.84 7.10
C LEU A 386 17.81 11.63 8.03
N LYS A 387 16.73 10.85 8.17
CA LYS A 387 16.73 9.64 8.98
C LYS A 387 17.79 8.65 8.49
N LEU A 388 17.84 8.41 7.17
CA LEU A 388 18.82 7.49 6.59
C LEU A 388 20.26 8.02 6.73
N LEU A 389 20.51 9.30 6.45
CA LEU A 389 21.82 9.92 6.65
C LEU A 389 22.28 9.81 8.11
N GLY A 390 21.38 10.00 9.07
CA GLY A 390 21.65 9.79 10.49
C GLY A 390 22.06 8.35 10.79
N GLN A 391 21.32 7.37 10.29
CA GLN A 391 21.67 5.94 10.45
C GLN A 391 23.04 5.62 9.84
N ILE A 392 23.33 6.16 8.66
CA ILE A 392 24.62 6.00 7.96
C ILE A 392 25.77 6.53 8.83
N ILE A 393 25.62 7.72 9.43
CA ILE A 393 26.65 8.32 10.29
C ILE A 393 26.94 7.41 11.49
N TYR A 394 25.94 6.82 12.13
CA TYR A 394 26.15 5.98 13.32
C TYR A 394 26.74 4.58 13.06
N LEU A 395 26.77 4.12 11.80
CA LEU A 395 27.33 2.82 11.46
C LEU A 395 28.85 2.81 11.27
N GLN A 396 29.56 3.93 11.48
CA GLN A 396 31.03 4.10 11.38
C GLN A 396 31.69 3.66 10.05
N ASN A 397 30.88 3.22 9.09
CA ASN A 397 31.22 2.74 7.76
C ASN A 397 30.96 3.82 6.69
N PHE A 398 31.20 5.09 7.04
CA PHE A 398 30.85 6.24 6.23
C PHE A 398 32.10 7.06 5.95
N ASP A 399 32.33 7.44 4.69
CA ASP A 399 33.32 8.48 4.38
C ASP A 399 32.74 9.83 4.82
N SER A 400 33.02 10.18 6.08
CA SER A 400 32.63 11.45 6.68
C SER A 400 33.07 12.65 5.86
N LYS A 401 34.06 12.50 4.99
CA LYS A 401 34.50 13.54 4.06
C LYS A 401 33.40 14.02 3.12
N LEU A 402 32.37 13.23 2.77
CA LEU A 402 31.36 13.74 1.83
C LEU A 402 30.42 14.77 2.47
N LEU A 403 29.88 14.45 3.65
CA LEU A 403 29.05 15.35 4.45
C LEU A 403 29.92 16.46 5.08
N CYS A 404 31.05 16.07 5.67
CA CYS A 404 32.01 16.97 6.32
C CYS A 404 33.03 17.61 5.36
N ASN A 405 32.79 17.63 4.04
CA ASN A 405 33.41 18.62 3.14
C ASN A 405 32.37 19.42 2.32
N SER A 406 31.08 19.09 2.45
CA SER A 406 30.03 19.80 1.72
C SER A 406 29.45 20.93 2.58
N ILE A 407 29.97 22.14 2.36
CA ILE A 407 29.41 23.41 2.87
C ILE A 407 27.89 23.46 2.60
N SER A 408 27.47 23.01 1.42
CA SER A 408 26.07 22.99 1.04
C SER A 408 25.24 21.99 1.85
N ALA A 409 25.77 20.81 2.16
CA ALA A 409 25.06 19.83 2.98
C ALA A 409 24.91 20.33 4.43
N MET A 410 25.99 20.85 5.01
CA MET A 410 25.97 21.43 6.36
C MET A 410 25.00 22.61 6.47
N THR A 411 24.98 23.50 5.48
CA THR A 411 24.02 24.60 5.44
C THR A 411 22.58 24.07 5.45
N GLY A 412 22.26 23.08 4.61
CA GLY A 412 20.93 22.47 4.56
C GLY A 412 20.52 21.83 5.89
N ILE A 413 21.41 21.08 6.53
CA ILE A 413 21.15 20.45 7.84
C ILE A 413 20.87 21.51 8.92
N ILE A 414 21.72 22.54 9.02
CA ILE A 414 21.55 23.60 10.03
C ILE A 414 20.28 24.41 9.76
N SER A 415 20.00 24.78 8.50
CA SER A 415 18.76 25.47 8.12
C SER A 415 17.51 24.66 8.47
N ARG A 416 17.59 23.31 8.43
CA ARG A 416 16.48 22.43 8.81
C ARG A 416 16.28 22.36 10.31
N MET A 417 17.36 22.32 11.08
CA MET A 417 17.31 22.41 12.55
C MET A 417 16.56 23.67 13.01
N ALA A 418 16.70 24.79 12.28
CA ALA A 418 16.05 26.06 12.61
C ALA A 418 14.52 26.09 12.39
N ARG A 419 13.94 25.10 11.70
CA ARG A 419 12.49 25.06 11.44
C ARG A 419 11.77 24.49 12.66
N GLN A 420 10.82 25.23 13.23
CA GLN A 420 10.04 24.78 14.38
C GLN A 420 9.13 23.60 14.00
N GLU A 421 9.00 22.63 14.90
CA GLU A 421 7.96 21.58 14.91
C GLU A 421 7.91 20.55 13.76
N LEU A 422 8.95 20.45 12.93
CA LEU A 422 9.03 19.39 11.90
C LEU A 422 9.86 18.19 12.38
N LEU A 423 9.40 16.97 12.04
CA LEU A 423 10.18 15.73 12.25
C LEU A 423 11.58 15.81 11.61
N SER A 424 11.70 16.52 10.49
CA SER A 424 12.99 16.80 9.84
C SER A 424 13.95 17.56 10.75
N SER A 425 13.45 18.46 11.62
CA SER A 425 14.28 19.27 12.50
C SER A 425 14.90 18.42 13.62
N VAL A 426 14.15 17.44 14.13
CA VAL A 426 14.66 16.44 15.07
C VAL A 426 15.79 15.62 14.43
N TYR A 427 15.57 15.08 13.23
CA TYR A 427 16.61 14.30 12.53
C TYR A 427 17.84 15.15 12.16
N ALA A 428 17.65 16.40 11.72
CA ALA A 428 18.75 17.31 11.44
C ALA A 428 19.60 17.60 12.68
N THR A 429 18.96 17.82 13.84
CA THR A 429 19.66 18.03 15.12
C THR A 429 20.43 16.77 15.53
N TYR A 430 19.81 15.59 15.37
CA TYR A 430 20.45 14.31 15.66
C TYR A 430 21.66 14.04 14.76
N ILE A 431 21.56 14.31 13.46
CA ILE A 431 22.68 14.23 12.51
C ILE A 431 23.82 15.15 12.94
N LEU A 432 23.52 16.42 13.22
CA LEU A 432 24.55 17.40 13.57
C LEU A 432 25.28 17.02 14.85
N LYS A 433 24.55 16.48 15.84
CA LYS A 433 25.15 15.88 17.02
C LYS A 433 26.05 14.70 16.65
N GLY A 434 25.57 13.74 15.87
CA GLY A 434 26.35 12.57 15.46
C GLY A 434 27.64 12.92 14.71
N LEU A 435 27.58 13.92 13.82
CA LEU A 435 28.77 14.44 13.11
C LEU A 435 29.79 15.05 14.09
N LEU A 436 29.34 15.83 15.07
CA LEU A 436 30.23 16.41 16.10
C LEU A 436 30.79 15.35 17.05
N GLU A 437 30.06 14.27 17.34
CA GLU A 437 30.53 13.18 18.20
C GLU A 437 31.59 12.32 17.49
N GLN A 438 31.34 11.96 16.22
CA GLN A 438 32.19 11.02 15.50
C GLN A 438 33.32 11.69 14.70
N TYR A 439 33.06 12.90 14.18
CA TYR A 439 33.99 13.64 13.32
C TYR A 439 34.13 15.10 13.79
N PRO A 440 34.53 15.33 15.05
CA PRO A 440 34.52 16.66 15.68
C PRO A 440 35.32 17.70 14.90
N GLN A 441 36.56 17.36 14.50
CA GLN A 441 37.47 18.32 13.84
C GLN A 441 37.00 18.71 12.45
N ASP A 442 36.60 17.75 11.62
CA ASP A 442 36.13 18.00 10.25
C ASP A 442 34.82 18.80 10.25
N THR A 443 33.88 18.40 11.12
CA THR A 443 32.60 19.09 11.28
C THR A 443 32.80 20.54 11.72
N TYR A 444 33.66 20.76 12.73
CA TYR A 444 33.98 22.10 13.20
C TYR A 444 34.67 22.95 12.13
N LYS A 445 35.62 22.36 11.38
CA LYS A 445 36.36 23.05 10.32
C LYS A 445 35.43 23.63 9.26
N ILE A 446 34.38 22.92 8.84
CA ILE A 446 33.39 23.48 7.91
C ILE A 446 32.56 24.58 8.56
N ILE A 447 32.01 24.32 9.75
CA ILE A 447 31.14 25.27 10.44
C ILE A 447 31.88 26.60 10.61
N ASN A 448 33.16 26.54 10.98
CA ASN A 448 33.98 27.72 11.19
C ASN A 448 34.60 28.27 9.89
N GLY A 449 34.68 27.46 8.83
CA GLY A 449 35.32 27.81 7.56
C GLY A 449 34.54 28.82 6.71
N SER A 450 33.23 28.96 6.95
CA SER A 450 32.39 29.97 6.29
C SER A 450 31.71 30.89 7.30
N LYS A 451 31.83 32.21 7.11
CA LYS A 451 31.14 33.21 7.96
C LYS A 451 29.63 33.01 7.98
N SER A 452 29.02 32.67 6.84
CA SER A 452 27.57 32.48 6.73
C SER A 452 27.09 31.25 7.51
N ILE A 453 27.77 30.12 7.35
CA ILE A 453 27.44 28.88 8.08
C ILE A 453 27.66 29.08 9.58
N LYS A 454 28.77 29.71 9.97
CA LYS A 454 29.06 30.00 11.38
C LYS A 454 27.95 30.84 12.03
N SER A 455 27.50 31.89 11.35
CA SER A 455 26.40 32.72 11.85
C SER A 455 25.12 31.90 11.98
N LEU A 456 24.73 31.22 10.90
CA LEU A 456 23.53 30.39 10.87
C LEU A 456 23.53 29.34 11.98
N PHE A 457 24.67 28.66 12.20
CA PHE A 457 24.83 27.66 13.25
C PHE A 457 24.69 28.26 14.65
N VAL A 458 25.37 29.36 14.93
CA VAL A 458 25.29 30.06 16.22
C VAL A 458 23.86 30.50 16.49
N ASP A 459 23.23 31.19 15.54
CA ASP A 459 21.88 31.73 15.69
C ASP A 459 20.85 30.61 15.91
N THR A 460 20.98 29.51 15.17
CA THR A 460 20.10 28.34 15.29
C THR A 460 20.30 27.63 16.63
N LEU A 461 21.56 27.38 17.02
CA LEU A 461 21.88 26.68 18.26
C LEU A 461 21.45 27.48 19.49
N THR A 462 21.65 28.80 19.49
CA THR A 462 21.15 29.69 20.56
C THR A 462 19.63 29.56 20.70
N LYS A 463 18.88 29.68 19.60
CA LYS A 463 17.40 29.56 19.62
C LYS A 463 16.94 28.20 20.14
N CYS A 464 17.57 27.11 19.70
CA CYS A 464 17.13 25.77 20.07
C CYS A 464 17.47 25.39 21.52
N ILE A 465 18.46 26.01 22.17
CA ILE A 465 18.82 25.73 23.57
C ILE A 465 17.93 26.47 24.58
N ASP A 466 17.29 27.56 24.14
CA ASP A 466 16.38 28.38 24.94
C ASP A 466 15.37 27.51 25.70
N SER A 467 15.15 27.82 26.98
CA SER A 467 14.16 27.13 27.81
C SER A 467 12.75 27.20 27.24
N HIS A 468 12.42 28.26 26.49
CA HIS A 468 11.12 28.48 25.87
C HIS A 468 10.97 27.83 24.49
N TYR A 469 12.01 27.14 23.99
CA TYR A 469 11.89 26.42 22.72
C TYR A 469 10.84 25.30 22.85
N PRO A 470 9.83 25.23 21.95
CA PRO A 470 8.63 24.41 22.16
C PRO A 470 8.88 22.90 22.05
N ASN A 471 9.92 22.46 21.34
CA ASN A 471 10.22 21.05 21.17
C ASN A 471 11.35 20.60 22.12
N ASP A 472 10.96 19.88 23.18
CA ASP A 472 11.87 19.39 24.22
C ASP A 472 13.00 18.50 23.67
N GLN A 473 12.71 17.64 22.69
CA GLN A 473 13.69 16.73 22.11
C GLN A 473 14.78 17.49 21.34
N ILE A 474 14.39 18.49 20.53
CA ILE A 474 15.36 19.36 19.83
C ILE A 474 16.19 20.14 20.86
N ARG A 475 15.56 20.65 21.92
CA ARG A 475 16.24 21.39 22.97
C ARG A 475 17.29 20.56 23.69
N ASP A 476 16.95 19.33 24.06
CA ASP A 476 17.88 18.44 24.75
C ASP A 476 19.04 17.97 23.86
N LEU A 477 18.77 17.67 22.58
CA LEU A 477 19.83 17.37 21.60
C LEU A 477 20.74 18.58 21.36
N SER A 478 20.18 19.79 21.29
CA SER A 478 20.93 21.03 21.11
C SER A 478 21.83 21.34 22.31
N ARG A 479 21.36 21.07 23.53
CA ARG A 479 22.17 21.16 24.75
C ARG A 479 23.33 20.16 24.74
N GLN A 480 23.12 18.96 24.20
CA GLN A 480 24.18 17.96 24.04
C GLN A 480 25.23 18.43 23.01
N ILE A 481 24.81 19.00 21.88
CA ILE A 481 25.69 19.65 20.90
C ILE A 481 26.55 20.72 21.58
N PHE A 482 25.93 21.59 22.39
CA PHE A 482 26.65 22.63 23.11
C PHE A 482 27.71 22.08 24.07
N LYS A 483 27.40 21.00 24.80
CA LYS A 483 28.36 20.32 25.68
C LYS A 483 29.54 19.73 24.90
N ILE A 484 29.30 19.15 23.72
CA ILE A 484 30.38 18.65 22.85
C ILE A 484 31.31 19.81 22.45
N LEU A 485 30.76 20.94 22.02
CA LEU A 485 31.56 22.12 21.67
C LEU A 485 32.36 22.68 22.86
N GLN A 486 31.83 22.59 24.08
CA GLN A 486 32.55 22.93 25.32
C GLN A 486 33.76 22.02 25.54
N SER A 487 33.58 20.69 25.40
CA SER A 487 34.69 19.74 25.54
C SER A 487 35.79 19.92 24.49
N MET A 488 35.47 20.50 23.33
CA MET A 488 36.42 20.80 22.27
C MET A 488 37.13 22.15 22.41
N ASP A 489 36.90 22.90 23.50
CA ASP A 489 37.42 24.26 23.76
C ASP A 489 37.18 25.27 22.62
N GLN A 490 36.02 25.19 21.95
CA GLN A 490 35.71 26.04 20.80
C GLN A 490 35.20 27.45 21.20
N LYS A 491 36.08 28.21 21.87
CA LYS A 491 35.79 29.51 22.50
C LYS A 491 35.11 30.53 21.57
N GLN A 492 35.37 30.51 20.27
CA GLN A 492 34.77 31.44 19.31
C GLN A 492 33.27 31.22 19.08
N ILE A 493 32.79 29.98 19.12
CA ILE A 493 31.35 29.67 19.01
C ILE A 493 30.69 29.82 20.38
N LEU A 494 31.34 29.28 21.42
CA LEU A 494 30.82 29.30 22.78
C LEU A 494 30.60 30.72 23.33
N SER A 495 31.51 31.66 23.02
CA SER A 495 31.37 33.06 23.43
C SER A 495 30.15 33.73 22.79
N LYS A 496 29.92 33.51 21.48
CA LYS A 496 28.77 34.07 20.77
C LYS A 496 27.43 33.46 21.21
N VAL A 497 27.39 32.15 21.43
CA VAL A 497 26.17 31.50 21.95
C VAL A 497 25.85 32.02 23.35
N LYS A 498 26.85 32.11 24.25
CA LYS A 498 26.66 32.65 25.61
C LYS A 498 26.29 34.13 25.64
N GLN A 499 26.82 34.95 24.72
CA GLN A 499 26.47 36.37 24.59
C GLN A 499 25.00 36.59 24.26
N ASN A 500 24.36 35.65 23.55
CA ASN A 500 22.93 35.74 23.22
C ASN A 500 22.00 35.18 24.33
N PHE A 501 22.55 34.69 25.46
CA PHE A 501 21.79 34.24 26.64
C PHE A 501 21.76 35.28 27.78
N ILE A 502 22.55 36.34 27.66
CA ILE A 502 22.54 37.54 28.52
C ILE A 502 21.69 38.58 27.81
#